data_AF-A0A0F9PA77-F1
#
_entry.id   AF-A0A0F9PA77-F1
#
_cell.length_a   1.000
_cell.length_b   1.000
_cell.length_c   1.000
_cell.angle_alpha   90.00
_cell.angle_beta   90.00
_cell.angle_gamma   90.00
#
_symmetry.space_group_name_H-M   'P 1'
#
loop_
_entity.id
_entity.type
_entity.pdbx_description
1 polymer ?
#
loop_
_entity_poly.entity_id
_entity_poly.type
_entity_poly.pdbx_seq_one_letter_code
_entity_poly.pdbx_strand_id
1 'polypeptide(L)'
;DNVITWLKSTQDMLDSAKQSNLKLNKIELTSLQSYVSSAIDNNDVQSALKSHIRAFNDYLASYKPRGSIGLRGLPNGTEWYQSKLNYFSGEVHSPLEWVTLLNEKIKVLDRVTFDSKMSTSHQKSFLAQYLSGEKLIEGLDWQTDYQDLPAMASNMNMSDKGKTLMLAMMESDIGIHYHAWTLPQAKVNLIKRLEMSQEEAQYLVEDIILYPGQSFSFIQQII
;
A
#
# COMPACT_ATOMS: atom_id res chain seq x y z
N ASP A 1 -27.97 1.75 -14.06
CA ASP A 1 -27.25 2.67 -14.97
C ASP A 1 -25.91 3.13 -14.41
N ASN A 2 -25.84 3.79 -13.23
CA ASN A 2 -24.57 4.30 -12.67
C ASN A 2 -23.42 3.28 -12.55
N VAL A 3 -23.69 2.03 -12.15
CA VAL A 3 -22.66 0.99 -12.03
C VAL A 3 -22.12 0.56 -13.39
N ILE A 4 -22.99 0.45 -14.41
CA ILE A 4 -22.57 0.09 -15.77
C ILE A 4 -21.70 1.21 -16.36
N THR A 5 -22.11 2.46 -16.16
CA THR A 5 -21.32 3.63 -16.53
C THR A 5 -19.96 3.61 -15.83
N TRP A 6 -19.92 3.34 -14.51
CA TRP A 6 -18.68 3.24 -13.76
C TRP A 6 -17.75 2.15 -14.32
N LEU A 7 -18.26 0.93 -14.56
CA LEU A 7 -17.48 -0.18 -15.13
C LEU A 7 -16.85 0.22 -16.48
N LYS A 8 -17.64 0.86 -17.34
CA LYS A 8 -17.17 1.32 -18.65
C LYS A 8 -16.10 2.42 -18.51
N SER A 9 -16.33 3.41 -17.65
CA SER A 9 -15.35 4.46 -17.36
C SER A 9 -14.06 3.90 -16.79
N THR A 10 -14.12 2.92 -15.89
CA THR A 10 -12.92 2.26 -15.36
C THR A 10 -12.16 1.51 -16.45
N GLN A 11 -12.86 0.79 -17.34
CA GLN A 11 -12.22 0.13 -18.48
C GLN A 11 -11.53 1.13 -19.42
N ASP A 12 -12.20 2.23 -19.76
CA ASP A 12 -11.66 3.27 -20.64
C ASP A 12 -10.44 3.96 -20.01
N MET A 13 -10.46 4.17 -18.68
CA MET A 13 -9.32 4.69 -17.93
C MET A 13 -8.13 3.72 -17.93
N LEU A 14 -8.39 2.42 -17.77
CA LEU A 14 -7.35 1.38 -17.84
C LEU A 14 -6.73 1.27 -19.24
N ASP A 15 -7.52 1.43 -20.31
CA ASP A 15 -7.01 1.47 -21.68
C ASP A 15 -6.19 2.73 -21.96
N SER A 16 -6.63 3.89 -21.47
CA SER A 16 -5.86 5.13 -21.54
C SER A 16 -4.54 5.01 -20.77
N ALA A 17 -4.56 4.44 -19.57
CA ALA A 17 -3.37 4.20 -18.76
C ALA A 17 -2.36 3.27 -19.47
N LYS A 18 -2.81 2.28 -20.25
CA LYS A 18 -1.91 1.46 -21.08
C LYS A 18 -1.15 2.31 -22.09
N GLN A 19 -1.83 3.25 -22.75
CA GLN A 19 -1.21 4.15 -23.74
C GLN A 19 -0.17 5.07 -23.10
N SER A 20 -0.43 5.53 -21.87
CA SER A 20 0.51 6.35 -21.10
C SER A 20 1.53 5.55 -20.29
N ASN A 21 1.61 4.23 -20.45
CA ASN A 21 2.48 3.33 -19.68
C ASN A 21 2.27 3.37 -18.14
N LEU A 22 1.07 3.74 -17.69
CA LEU A 22 0.62 3.75 -16.29
C LEU A 22 -0.12 2.45 -15.94
N LYS A 23 0.41 1.31 -16.39
CA LYS A 23 -0.24 0.01 -16.24
C LYS A 23 -0.29 -0.43 -14.78
N LEU A 24 -1.36 -1.11 -14.38
CA LEU A 24 -1.44 -1.77 -13.07
C LEU A 24 -0.30 -2.78 -12.90
N ASN A 25 0.21 -2.96 -11.68
CA ASN A 25 1.07 -4.09 -11.35
C ASN A 25 0.20 -5.34 -11.07
N LYS A 26 0.87 -6.47 -10.85
CA LYS A 26 0.17 -7.74 -10.60
C LYS A 26 -0.69 -7.70 -9.32
N ILE A 27 -0.23 -7.04 -8.26
CA ILE A 27 -0.94 -6.95 -6.97
C ILE A 27 -2.19 -6.05 -7.10
N GLU A 28 -2.03 -4.86 -7.67
CA GLU A 28 -3.14 -3.93 -7.96
C GLU A 28 -4.21 -4.60 -8.85
N LEU A 29 -3.79 -5.33 -9.89
CA LEU A 29 -4.70 -6.07 -10.76
C LEU A 29 -5.43 -7.19 -10.01
N THR A 30 -4.73 -7.99 -9.21
CA THR A 30 -5.35 -9.05 -8.40
C THR A 30 -6.32 -8.50 -7.37
N SER A 31 -6.01 -7.37 -6.75
CA SER A 31 -6.92 -6.68 -5.82
C SER A 31 -8.21 -6.24 -6.54
N LEU A 32 -8.08 -5.59 -7.70
CA LEU A 32 -9.23 -5.17 -8.50
C LEU A 32 -10.08 -6.36 -8.96
N GLN A 33 -9.46 -7.44 -9.43
CA GLN A 33 -10.14 -8.68 -9.82
C GLN A 33 -10.90 -9.31 -8.64
N SER A 34 -10.33 -9.25 -7.44
CA SER A 34 -10.98 -9.78 -6.22
C SER A 34 -12.24 -9.00 -5.90
N TYR A 35 -12.20 -7.66 -5.93
CA TYR A 35 -13.39 -6.83 -5.72
C TYR A 35 -14.49 -7.08 -6.75
N VAL A 36 -14.11 -7.20 -8.03
CA VAL A 36 -15.05 -7.50 -9.12
C VAL A 36 -15.67 -8.89 -8.95
N SER A 37 -14.87 -9.90 -8.59
CA SER A 37 -15.35 -11.27 -8.39
C SER A 37 -16.31 -11.37 -7.21
N SER A 38 -16.00 -10.74 -6.08
CA SER A 38 -16.91 -10.70 -4.93
C SER A 38 -18.27 -10.05 -5.25
N ALA A 39 -18.30 -9.08 -6.17
CA ALA A 39 -19.55 -8.49 -6.63
C ALA A 39 -20.38 -9.43 -7.52
N ILE A 40 -19.76 -10.36 -8.26
CA ILE A 40 -20.46 -11.37 -9.07
C ILE A 40 -21.17 -12.40 -8.19
N ASP A 41 -20.49 -12.81 -7.11
CA ASP A 41 -20.96 -13.84 -6.18
C ASP A 41 -22.07 -13.33 -5.24
N ASN A 42 -22.24 -12.01 -5.15
CA ASN A 42 -23.31 -11.41 -4.36
C ASN A 42 -24.69 -11.69 -4.98
N ASN A 43 -25.59 -12.32 -4.21
CA ASN A 43 -26.95 -12.70 -4.65
C ASN A 43 -27.89 -11.51 -4.84
N ASP A 44 -27.60 -10.36 -4.22
CA ASP A 44 -28.42 -9.15 -4.30
C ASP A 44 -28.21 -8.36 -5.60
N VAL A 45 -27.19 -8.73 -6.39
CA VAL A 45 -26.88 -8.07 -7.66
C VAL A 45 -27.78 -8.62 -8.77
N GLN A 46 -28.51 -7.71 -9.44
CA GLN A 46 -29.40 -8.07 -10.56
C GLN A 46 -28.66 -8.84 -11.67
N SER A 47 -29.33 -9.83 -12.26
CA SER A 47 -28.75 -10.70 -13.30
C SER A 47 -28.18 -9.93 -14.50
N ALA A 48 -28.88 -8.88 -14.95
CA ALA A 48 -28.44 -8.00 -16.03
C ALA A 48 -27.19 -7.18 -15.68
N LEU A 49 -26.97 -6.87 -14.39
CA LEU A 49 -25.75 -6.21 -13.93
C LEU A 49 -24.60 -7.22 -13.83
N LYS A 50 -24.87 -8.46 -13.41
CA LYS A 50 -23.85 -9.53 -13.36
C LYS A 50 -23.20 -9.80 -14.71
N SER A 51 -23.93 -9.69 -15.83
CA SER A 51 -23.32 -9.87 -17.16
C SER A 51 -22.29 -8.77 -17.49
N HIS A 52 -22.57 -7.52 -17.13
CA HIS A 52 -21.63 -6.41 -17.31
C HIS A 52 -20.40 -6.54 -16.41
N ILE A 53 -20.60 -6.96 -15.15
CA ILE A 53 -19.49 -7.22 -14.22
C ILE A 53 -18.61 -8.38 -14.73
N ARG A 54 -19.21 -9.47 -15.26
CA ARG A 54 -18.46 -10.57 -15.88
C ARG A 54 -17.65 -10.12 -17.09
N ALA A 55 -18.24 -9.33 -17.99
CA ALA A 55 -17.52 -8.80 -19.14
C ALA A 55 -16.31 -7.93 -18.72
N PHE A 56 -16.45 -7.13 -17.67
CA PHE A 56 -15.34 -6.38 -17.10
C PHE A 56 -14.29 -7.29 -16.45
N ASN A 57 -14.72 -8.35 -15.75
CA ASN A 57 -13.81 -9.35 -15.19
C ASN A 57 -12.99 -10.06 -16.29
N ASP A 58 -13.60 -10.42 -17.41
CA ASP A 58 -12.93 -11.01 -18.57
C ASP A 58 -11.90 -10.03 -19.18
N TYR A 59 -12.24 -8.74 -19.25
CA TYR A 59 -11.29 -7.70 -19.63
C TYR A 59 -10.08 -7.66 -18.69
N LEU A 60 -10.31 -7.69 -17.36
CA LEU A 60 -9.22 -7.70 -16.38
C LEU A 60 -8.36 -8.96 -16.48
N ALA A 61 -8.94 -10.13 -16.76
CA ALA A 61 -8.19 -11.37 -16.97
C ALA A 61 -7.24 -11.28 -18.18
N SER A 62 -7.60 -10.49 -19.21
CA SER A 62 -6.75 -10.22 -20.37
C SER A 62 -5.74 -9.08 -20.17
N TYR A 63 -5.84 -8.32 -19.07
CA TYR A 63 -5.01 -7.16 -18.81
C TYR A 63 -3.56 -7.59 -18.51
N LYS A 64 -2.60 -7.00 -19.24
CA LYS A 64 -1.17 -7.26 -19.02
C LYS A 64 -0.60 -6.29 -17.98
N PRO A 65 -0.26 -6.74 -16.76
CA PRO A 65 0.31 -5.87 -15.75
C PRO A 65 1.75 -5.45 -16.09
N ARG A 66 2.22 -4.38 -15.45
CA ARG A 66 3.65 -4.00 -15.45
C ARG A 66 4.48 -5.00 -14.63
N GLY A 67 5.76 -5.12 -14.96
CA GLY A 67 6.67 -6.07 -14.31
C GLY A 67 7.17 -5.62 -12.92
N SER A 68 7.38 -4.32 -12.73
CA SER A 68 7.77 -3.77 -11.42
C SER A 68 6.55 -3.56 -10.53
N ILE A 69 6.64 -3.97 -9.27
CA ILE A 69 5.56 -3.78 -8.30
C ILE A 69 5.58 -2.37 -7.69
N GLY A 70 6.75 -1.75 -7.55
CA GLY A 70 6.91 -0.42 -6.98
C GLY A 70 6.57 0.72 -7.95
N LEU A 71 6.64 1.95 -7.44
CA LEU A 71 6.32 3.17 -8.20
C LEU A 71 7.39 3.46 -9.25
N ARG A 72 8.67 3.16 -9.01
CA ARG A 72 9.76 3.35 -9.99
C ARG A 72 9.50 2.74 -11.37
N GLY A 73 8.63 1.74 -11.47
CA GLY A 73 8.21 1.16 -12.75
C GLY A 73 7.26 2.03 -13.59
N LEU A 74 6.77 3.14 -13.05
CA LEU A 74 5.83 4.07 -13.69
C LEU A 74 6.56 5.30 -14.24
N PRO A 75 6.02 5.96 -15.28
CA PRO A 75 6.43 7.30 -15.68
C PRO A 75 6.39 8.26 -14.49
N ASN A 76 7.48 8.99 -14.26
CA ASN A 76 7.69 9.90 -13.11
C ASN A 76 7.52 9.22 -11.74
N GLY A 77 7.67 7.89 -11.67
CA GLY A 77 7.41 7.12 -10.47
C GLY A 77 8.34 7.46 -9.30
N THR A 78 9.57 7.89 -9.61
CA THR A 78 10.54 8.33 -8.60
C THR A 78 10.12 9.65 -7.97
N GLU A 79 9.65 10.61 -8.76
CA GLU A 79 9.15 11.90 -8.31
C GLU A 79 7.86 11.74 -7.50
N TRP A 80 6.95 10.88 -7.96
CA TRP A 80 5.75 10.51 -7.20
C TRP A 80 6.11 9.90 -5.84
N TYR A 81 7.08 9.00 -5.82
CA TYR A 81 7.52 8.38 -4.56
C TYR A 81 8.17 9.41 -3.62
N GLN A 82 9.05 10.28 -4.12
CA GLN A 82 9.62 11.38 -3.34
C GLN A 82 8.54 12.28 -2.75
N SER A 83 7.51 12.63 -3.53
CA SER A 83 6.41 13.45 -3.03
C SER A 83 5.63 12.75 -1.91
N LYS A 84 5.46 11.42 -1.99
CA LYS A 84 4.80 10.62 -0.95
C LYS A 84 5.64 10.58 0.32
N LEU A 85 6.95 10.36 0.20
CA LEU A 85 7.86 10.43 1.35
C LEU A 85 7.79 11.78 2.04
N ASN A 86 7.85 12.89 1.28
CA ASN A 86 7.77 14.23 1.85
C ASN A 86 6.42 14.49 2.55
N TYR A 87 5.33 14.05 1.92
CA TYR A 87 3.99 14.23 2.48
C TYR A 87 3.81 13.49 3.81
N PHE A 88 4.21 12.22 3.89
CA PHE A 88 4.00 11.41 5.09
C PHE A 88 5.05 11.67 6.18
N SER A 89 6.30 11.97 5.83
CA SER A 89 7.33 12.28 6.84
C SER A 89 7.25 13.70 7.40
N GLY A 90 6.72 14.65 6.62
CA GLY A 90 6.85 16.08 6.91
C GLY A 90 8.26 16.63 6.66
N GLU A 91 9.18 15.84 6.11
CA GLU A 91 10.59 16.17 5.91
C GLU A 91 11.01 15.97 4.44
N VAL A 92 12.08 16.67 4.02
CA VAL A 92 12.57 16.59 2.64
C VAL A 92 13.93 15.88 2.63
N HIS A 93 13.87 14.56 2.51
CA HIS A 93 15.03 13.69 2.32
C HIS A 93 14.84 12.83 1.07
N SER A 94 15.90 12.67 0.29
CA SER A 94 15.95 11.70 -0.80
C SER A 94 15.79 10.26 -0.28
N PRO A 95 15.33 9.31 -1.10
CA PRO A 95 15.21 7.92 -0.66
C PRO A 95 16.52 7.33 -0.12
N LEU A 96 17.68 7.76 -0.64
CA LEU A 96 18.99 7.30 -0.16
C LEU A 96 19.36 7.90 1.21
N GLU A 97 18.99 9.16 1.47
CA GLU A 97 19.16 9.76 2.79
C GLU A 97 18.29 9.04 3.82
N TRP A 98 17.03 8.73 3.47
CA TRP A 98 16.19 7.90 4.33
C TRP A 98 16.80 6.53 4.60
N VAL A 99 17.34 5.84 3.59
CA VAL A 99 18.03 4.54 3.82
C VAL A 99 19.15 4.69 4.83
N THR A 100 19.91 5.78 4.79
CA THR A 100 21.00 6.04 5.73
C THR A 100 20.45 6.20 7.15
N LEU A 101 19.45 7.07 7.33
CA LEU A 101 18.82 7.34 8.62
C LEU A 101 18.20 6.09 9.24
N LEU A 102 17.45 5.33 8.44
CA LEU A 102 16.76 4.11 8.90
C LEU A 102 17.77 3.01 9.28
N ASN A 103 18.85 2.85 8.51
CA ASN A 103 19.88 1.84 8.79
C ASN A 103 20.57 2.06 10.14
N GLU A 104 20.76 3.31 10.56
CA GLU A 104 21.34 3.61 11.88
C GLU A 104 20.43 3.14 13.01
N LYS A 105 19.11 3.34 12.87
CA LYS A 105 18.10 2.90 13.84
C LYS A 105 17.89 1.39 13.81
N ILE A 106 17.89 0.76 12.63
CA ILE A 106 17.66 -0.68 12.47
C ILE A 106 18.79 -1.53 13.08
N LYS A 107 20.04 -1.05 13.09
CA LYS A 107 21.19 -1.79 13.63
C LYS A 107 21.10 -2.07 15.13
N VAL A 108 20.36 -1.26 15.87
CA VAL A 108 20.27 -1.34 17.33
C VAL A 108 19.01 -2.05 17.82
N LEU A 109 18.15 -2.51 16.90
CA LEU A 109 16.89 -3.13 17.25
C LEU A 109 16.98 -4.64 17.38
N ASP A 110 16.35 -5.14 18.44
CA ASP A 110 16.05 -6.56 18.59
C ASP A 110 14.91 -6.97 17.64
N ARG A 111 14.89 -8.26 17.28
CA ARG A 111 13.74 -8.85 16.61
C ARG A 111 12.56 -8.86 17.56
N VAL A 112 11.37 -8.58 17.00
CA VAL A 112 10.13 -8.56 17.78
C VAL A 112 9.08 -9.46 17.13
N THR A 113 8.30 -10.13 17.96
CA THR A 113 7.12 -10.87 17.51
C THR A 113 6.07 -9.92 16.96
N PHE A 114 5.51 -10.25 15.80
CA PHE A 114 4.40 -9.52 15.22
C PHE A 114 3.09 -9.94 15.90
N ASP A 115 2.39 -8.98 16.51
CA ASP A 115 1.14 -9.20 17.27
C ASP A 115 0.00 -8.25 16.85
N SER A 116 0.16 -7.54 15.73
CA SER A 116 -0.85 -6.61 15.22
C SER A 116 -1.98 -7.35 14.49
N LYS A 117 -3.23 -6.98 14.79
CA LYS A 117 -4.39 -7.49 14.05
C LYS A 117 -4.38 -6.95 12.64
N MET A 118 -4.52 -7.83 11.65
CA MET A 118 -4.66 -7.45 10.25
C MET A 118 -6.12 -7.62 9.78
N SER A 119 -6.55 -6.73 8.89
CA SER A 119 -7.81 -6.90 8.17
C SER A 119 -7.68 -8.00 7.12
N THR A 120 -8.81 -8.57 6.74
CA THR A 120 -8.89 -9.52 5.61
C THR A 120 -8.88 -8.82 4.25
N SER A 121 -8.94 -7.49 4.22
CA SER A 121 -8.93 -6.67 3.00
C SER A 121 -8.00 -5.46 3.13
N HIS A 122 -7.59 -4.94 1.96
CA HIS A 122 -6.83 -3.70 1.78
C HIS A 122 -7.74 -2.54 1.35
N GLN A 123 -9.00 -2.49 1.81
CA GLN A 123 -9.87 -1.33 1.53
C GLN A 123 -9.44 -0.10 2.32
N LYS A 124 -8.92 -0.32 3.53
CA LYS A 124 -8.25 0.66 4.36
C LYS A 124 -6.81 0.20 4.55
N SER A 125 -5.86 1.13 4.56
CA SER A 125 -4.46 0.79 4.81
C SER A 125 -4.28 0.23 6.22
N PHE A 126 -3.26 -0.61 6.39
CA PHE A 126 -2.85 -1.15 7.66
C PHE A 126 -2.55 -0.04 8.66
N LEU A 127 -1.95 1.07 8.21
CA LEU A 127 -1.55 2.17 9.10
C LEU A 127 -2.72 3.03 9.55
N ALA A 128 -3.72 3.26 8.70
CA ALA A 128 -4.98 3.88 9.11
C ALA A 128 -5.71 3.00 10.15
N GLN A 129 -5.68 1.68 9.97
CA GLN A 129 -6.23 0.74 10.95
C GLN A 129 -5.41 0.70 12.25
N TYR A 130 -4.08 0.74 12.15
CA TYR A 130 -3.17 0.73 13.30
C TYR A 130 -3.40 1.95 14.21
N LEU A 131 -3.69 3.11 13.62
CA LEU A 131 -3.99 4.36 14.31
C LEU A 131 -5.47 4.53 14.70
N SER A 132 -6.34 3.55 14.43
CA SER A 132 -7.79 3.69 14.65
C SER A 132 -8.21 3.89 16.12
N GLY A 133 -7.34 3.54 17.07
CA GLY A 133 -7.54 3.79 18.50
C GLY A 133 -7.12 5.19 18.96
N GLU A 134 -6.38 5.93 18.13
CA GLU A 134 -5.89 7.27 18.44
C GLU A 134 -6.95 8.35 18.17
N LYS A 135 -6.71 9.56 18.69
CA LYS A 135 -7.59 10.70 18.41
C LYS A 135 -7.62 10.99 16.92
N LEU A 136 -8.81 10.93 16.32
CA LEU A 136 -9.02 11.25 14.92
C LEU A 136 -8.63 12.70 14.61
N ILE A 137 -7.83 12.87 13.56
CA ILE A 137 -7.48 14.17 12.98
C ILE A 137 -7.84 14.13 11.50
N GLU A 138 -8.69 15.06 11.07
CA GLU A 138 -9.14 15.15 9.67
C GLU A 138 -7.97 15.54 8.75
N GLY A 139 -7.88 14.85 7.63
CA GLY A 139 -6.93 15.09 6.55
C GLY A 139 -7.64 15.24 5.20
N LEU A 140 -6.85 15.50 4.15
CA LEU A 140 -7.36 15.73 2.79
C LEU A 140 -7.15 14.55 1.85
N ASP A 141 -6.39 13.54 2.25
CA ASP A 141 -6.07 12.38 1.40
C ASP A 141 -7.13 11.28 1.56
N TRP A 142 -7.88 11.01 0.50
CA TRP A 142 -8.87 9.93 0.49
C TRP A 142 -8.22 8.54 0.63
N GLN A 143 -6.94 8.38 0.26
CA GLN A 143 -6.20 7.11 0.42
C GLN A 143 -5.91 6.80 1.89
N THR A 144 -6.00 7.80 2.77
CA THR A 144 -5.88 7.66 4.22
C THR A 144 -7.24 7.72 4.90
N ASP A 145 -8.34 7.48 4.17
CA ASP A 145 -9.71 7.63 4.70
C ASP A 145 -9.99 9.06 5.23
N TYR A 146 -9.38 10.06 4.60
CA TYR A 146 -9.41 11.47 5.03
C TYR A 146 -8.88 11.69 6.45
N GLN A 147 -7.85 10.94 6.82
CA GLN A 147 -7.15 11.06 8.10
C GLN A 147 -5.76 11.65 7.91
N ASP A 148 -5.34 12.52 8.83
CA ASP A 148 -3.96 13.02 8.93
C ASP A 148 -3.09 12.03 9.70
N LEU A 149 -2.60 11.00 8.99
CA LEU A 149 -1.80 9.94 9.60
C LEU A 149 -0.53 10.48 10.28
N PRO A 150 0.25 11.43 9.71
CA PRO A 150 1.42 12.01 10.39
C PRO A 150 1.06 12.70 11.72
N ALA A 151 0.00 13.50 11.75
CA ALA A 151 -0.44 14.16 12.98
C ALA A 151 -0.97 13.15 14.02
N MET A 152 -1.70 12.12 13.58
CA MET A 152 -2.19 11.05 14.47
C MET A 152 -1.02 10.25 15.06
N ALA A 153 -0.07 9.82 14.23
CA ALA A 153 1.13 9.11 14.65
C ALA A 153 2.01 9.93 15.61
N SER A 154 2.12 11.24 15.39
CA SER A 154 2.89 12.13 16.27
C SER A 154 2.30 12.24 17.69
N ASN A 155 0.99 12.04 17.84
CA ASN A 155 0.30 12.07 19.13
C ASN A 155 0.21 10.69 19.82
N MET A 156 0.53 9.62 19.09
CA MET A 156 0.52 8.26 19.62
C MET A 156 1.67 8.05 20.61
N ASN A 157 1.42 7.27 21.67
CA ASN A 157 2.50 6.74 22.50
C ASN A 157 3.00 5.40 21.93
N MET A 158 4.10 5.41 21.19
CA MET A 158 4.61 4.24 20.49
C MET A 158 5.53 3.37 21.35
N SER A 159 5.23 2.07 21.43
CA SER A 159 6.11 1.07 22.05
C SER A 159 7.35 0.79 21.20
N ASP A 160 8.41 0.25 21.81
CA ASP A 160 9.62 -0.14 21.06
C ASP A 160 9.34 -1.22 20.00
N LYS A 161 8.41 -2.15 20.28
CA LYS A 161 7.91 -3.09 19.27
C LYS A 161 7.27 -2.37 18.08
N GLY A 162 6.45 -1.34 18.35
CA GLY A 162 5.85 -0.50 17.33
C GLY A 162 6.91 0.21 16.48
N LYS A 163 7.96 0.73 17.10
CA LYS A 163 9.10 1.35 16.38
C LYS A 163 9.79 0.36 15.46
N THR A 164 10.05 -0.86 15.93
CA THR A 164 10.65 -1.93 15.10
C THR A 164 9.77 -2.31 13.92
N LEU A 165 8.45 -2.43 14.13
CA LEU A 165 7.48 -2.65 13.06
C LEU A 165 7.55 -1.53 12.02
N MET A 166 7.46 -0.27 12.43
CA MET A 166 7.45 0.87 11.50
C MET A 166 8.78 0.99 10.75
N LEU A 167 9.92 0.76 11.40
CA LEU A 167 11.22 0.75 10.74
C LEU A 167 11.33 -0.36 9.68
N ALA A 168 10.84 -1.56 9.98
CA ALA A 168 10.83 -2.67 9.00
C ALA A 168 9.89 -2.37 7.82
N MET A 169 8.76 -1.70 8.06
CA MET A 169 7.85 -1.23 7.02
C MET A 169 8.51 -0.16 6.15
N MET A 170 9.15 0.86 6.73
CA MET A 170 9.85 1.92 5.99
C MET A 170 11.02 1.38 5.14
N GLU A 171 11.82 0.45 5.69
CA GLU A 171 12.90 -0.24 4.94
C GLU A 171 12.33 -0.97 3.72
N SER A 172 11.21 -1.68 3.91
CA SER A 172 10.56 -2.45 2.84
C SER A 172 9.89 -1.54 1.80
N ASP A 173 9.31 -0.42 2.24
CA ASP A 173 8.70 0.61 1.40
C ASP A 173 9.73 1.20 0.42
N ILE A 174 10.88 1.67 0.93
CA ILE A 174 11.99 2.13 0.07
C ILE A 174 12.51 1.01 -0.81
N GLY A 175 12.64 -0.19 -0.25
CA GLY A 175 13.01 -1.40 -0.98
C GLY A 175 12.16 -1.59 -2.24
N ILE A 176 10.84 -1.55 -2.09
CA ILE A 176 9.87 -1.76 -3.18
C ILE A 176 9.86 -0.58 -4.15
N HIS A 177 9.65 0.64 -3.65
CA HIS A 177 9.32 1.77 -4.51
C HIS A 177 10.54 2.45 -5.13
N TYR A 178 11.71 2.36 -4.50
CA TYR A 178 12.96 2.95 -5.00
C TYR A 178 13.98 1.91 -5.47
N HIS A 179 14.26 0.88 -4.67
CA HIS A 179 15.21 -0.18 -5.06
C HIS A 179 14.61 -1.26 -5.95
N ALA A 180 13.32 -1.16 -6.28
CA ALA A 180 12.60 -2.10 -7.14
C ALA A 180 12.67 -3.56 -6.63
N TRP A 181 12.62 -3.73 -5.31
CA TRP A 181 12.48 -5.06 -4.72
C TRP A 181 11.23 -5.76 -5.25
N THR A 182 11.39 -7.05 -5.49
CA THR A 182 10.30 -7.96 -5.82
C THR A 182 9.52 -8.31 -4.55
N LEU A 183 8.29 -8.80 -4.71
CA LEU A 183 7.45 -9.27 -3.61
C LEU A 183 8.21 -10.26 -2.68
N PRO A 184 8.90 -11.30 -3.18
CA PRO A 184 9.69 -12.20 -2.33
C PRO A 184 10.80 -11.50 -1.53
N GLN A 185 11.49 -10.52 -2.13
CA GLN A 185 12.56 -9.79 -1.44
C GLN A 185 12.01 -8.95 -0.28
N ALA A 186 10.90 -8.24 -0.50
CA ALA A 186 10.26 -7.46 0.56
C ALA A 186 9.71 -8.35 1.69
N LYS A 187 9.11 -9.50 1.37
CA LYS A 187 8.64 -10.46 2.38
C LYS A 187 9.78 -11.00 3.24
N VAL A 188 10.89 -11.41 2.61
CA VAL A 188 12.08 -11.87 3.33
C VAL A 188 12.61 -10.79 4.26
N ASN A 189 12.56 -9.52 3.85
CA ASN A 189 12.96 -8.43 4.74
C ASN A 189 12.07 -8.36 5.98
N LEU A 190 10.74 -8.30 5.81
CA LEU A 190 9.80 -8.24 6.94
C LEU A 190 9.96 -9.44 7.89
N ILE A 191 10.01 -10.67 7.38
CA ILE A 191 10.18 -11.90 8.19
C ILE A 191 11.53 -11.93 8.93
N LYS A 192 12.58 -11.34 8.35
CA LYS A 192 13.89 -11.26 9.00
C LYS A 192 13.89 -10.29 10.18
N ARG A 193 13.08 -9.23 10.11
CA ARG A 193 13.00 -8.16 11.13
C ARG A 193 11.94 -8.44 12.19
N LEU A 194 10.85 -9.07 11.77
CA LEU A 194 9.65 -9.31 12.55
C LEU A 194 9.38 -10.82 12.56
N GLU A 195 9.17 -11.41 13.72
CA GLU A 195 8.81 -12.84 13.81
C GLU A 195 7.34 -12.98 13.37
N MET A 196 7.14 -13.10 12.06
CA MET A 196 5.84 -13.16 11.40
C MET A 196 5.76 -14.30 10.39
N SER A 197 4.54 -14.73 10.07
CA SER A 197 4.27 -15.75 9.07
C SER A 197 4.43 -15.23 7.63
N GLN A 198 4.45 -16.14 6.67
CA GLN A 198 4.52 -15.80 5.25
C GLN A 198 3.28 -15.05 4.75
N GLU A 199 2.12 -15.33 5.35
CA GLU A 199 0.83 -14.70 5.08
C GLU A 199 0.79 -13.27 5.63
N GLU A 200 1.29 -13.07 6.85
CA GLU A 200 1.39 -11.74 7.47
C GLU A 200 2.34 -10.83 6.69
N ALA A 201 3.51 -11.36 6.31
CA ALA A 201 4.45 -10.66 5.46
C ALA A 201 3.87 -10.36 4.06
N GLN A 202 3.07 -11.28 3.49
CA GLN A 202 2.38 -11.04 2.22
C GLN A 202 1.44 -9.84 2.34
N TYR A 203 0.60 -9.83 3.38
CA TYR A 203 -0.37 -8.76 3.62
C TYR A 203 0.33 -7.40 3.72
N LEU A 204 1.34 -7.28 4.59
CA LEU A 204 2.03 -6.00 4.78
C LEU A 204 2.76 -5.51 3.51
N VAL A 205 3.34 -6.42 2.72
CA VAL A 205 3.98 -6.00 1.45
C VAL A 205 2.93 -5.54 0.43
N GLU A 206 1.79 -6.22 0.33
CA GLU A 206 0.69 -5.75 -0.52
C GLU A 206 0.16 -4.40 -0.08
N ASP A 207 0.03 -4.18 1.24
CA ASP A 207 -0.39 -2.91 1.80
C ASP A 207 0.58 -1.78 1.41
N ILE A 208 1.89 -2.00 1.60
CA ILE A 208 2.93 -1.04 1.19
C ILE A 208 2.83 -0.71 -0.31
N ILE A 209 2.61 -1.71 -1.17
CA ILE A 209 2.45 -1.48 -2.62
C ILE A 209 1.23 -0.61 -2.92
N LEU A 210 0.11 -0.83 -2.23
CA LEU A 210 -1.14 -0.10 -2.41
C LEU A 210 -1.12 1.30 -1.79
N TYR A 211 -0.32 1.48 -0.72
CA TYR A 211 -0.27 2.69 0.11
C TYR A 211 1.16 3.22 0.28
N PRO A 212 1.83 3.59 -0.83
CA PRO A 212 3.26 3.94 -0.82
C PRO A 212 3.56 5.12 0.09
N GLY A 213 4.59 4.97 0.92
CA GLY A 213 5.10 6.02 1.80
C GLY A 213 4.32 6.22 3.09
N GLN A 214 3.15 5.59 3.30
CA GLN A 214 2.35 5.83 4.51
C GLN A 214 3.11 5.50 5.80
N SER A 215 4.03 4.53 5.75
CA SER A 215 4.88 4.15 6.89
C SER A 215 5.70 5.33 7.43
N PHE A 216 6.03 6.32 6.59
CA PHE A 216 6.76 7.52 6.97
C PHE A 216 5.98 8.47 7.88
N SER A 217 4.67 8.27 8.05
CA SER A 217 3.86 9.00 9.03
C SER A 217 4.40 8.92 10.46
N PHE A 218 5.17 7.88 10.75
CA PHE A 218 5.71 7.60 12.09
C PHE A 218 7.13 8.11 12.31
N ILE A 219 7.70 8.88 11.38
CA ILE A 219 9.12 9.24 11.46
C ILE A 219 9.47 10.03 12.73
N GLN A 220 8.58 10.92 13.17
CA GLN A 220 8.75 11.74 14.38
C GLN A 220 8.76 10.91 15.68
N GLN A 221 8.28 9.67 15.64
CA GLN A 221 8.34 8.72 16.76
C GLN A 221 9.61 7.86 16.76
N ILE A 222 10.36 7.87 15.66
CA ILE A 222 11.48 6.96 15.39
C ILE A 222 12.82 7.70 15.42
N ILE A 223 12.90 8.86 14.77
CA ILE A 223 14.13 9.63 14.65
C ILE A 223 14.34 10.54 15.85
#